data_AF-V2KBB9-F1
#
_entry.id   AF-V2KBB9-F1
#
_cell.length_a   1.000
_cell.length_b   1.000
_cell.length_c   1.000
_cell.angle_alpha   90.00
_cell.angle_beta   90.00
_cell.angle_gamma   90.00
#
_symmetry.space_group_name_H-M   'P 1'
#
loop_
_entity.id
_entity.type
_entity.pdbx_description
1 polymer ?
#
loop_
_entity_poly.entity_id
_entity_poly.type
_entity_poly.pdbx_seq_one_letter_code
_entity_poly.pdbx_strand_id
1 'polypeptide(L)'
;MKADSSASTVDDYQNLFNLAPVSLWLEDYSDLKRHLDGLRARGIVDLRAYLHGHPDEVARCSSLMRVVNVNRRTLELYGARDLADLVGNLDKVFRDDMFEQHVEELVQLWEGKGAFSGQSVNYTLDGQRLDIQLSGRVLPGHEQLWDRVLLSIDDITQRQRAERELRNSRQYAVGLFEHSPVSLWVEDFSAVKVLIDEVRAAGITDFRTFLNVHPDFVARCMQEIRVIDVNQQTLLMFSAPSKAVLYSRLGDVFRDDMQQHFAEQLVDLWNEKLWQQREIVNYALDGRQVDVYMQWSVFPGHEAEWDQVLVSLTDITARKKAEAYVEFLGKHDVLTKLYNRAYYEDELARLGRKGPWPVSVIAVDLNGLKQINDNLGHADGDALLRRAGEVLKKAVGDGFCVARVGGDEFMVLLPDRDEHATASVVAQIEQVVELNNQFYPGAALNFAIGAATCAVGERLTDTVKQADARMYAAKRAFYEKLRAERERRRS
;
A
#
# COMPACT_ATOMS: atom_id res chain seq x y z
N MET A 1 78.81 15.13 43.51
CA MET A 1 77.35 15.17 43.72
C MET A 1 76.67 14.42 42.59
N LYS A 2 76.40 13.13 42.80
CA LYS A 2 75.58 12.27 41.94
C LYS A 2 74.56 11.62 42.87
N ALA A 3 73.46 12.30 43.11
CA ALA A 3 72.26 11.81 43.80
C ALA A 3 71.19 12.90 43.61
N ASP A 4 70.29 12.73 42.61
CA ASP A 4 68.87 13.16 42.67
C ASP A 4 68.06 13.02 41.36
N SER A 5 68.63 12.56 40.24
CA SER A 5 67.86 12.52 38.96
C SER A 5 66.84 11.37 38.85
N SER A 6 66.86 10.38 39.75
CA SER A 6 65.92 9.24 39.73
C SER A 6 64.64 9.50 40.52
N ALA A 7 64.68 10.39 41.52
CA ALA A 7 63.50 10.76 42.30
C ALA A 7 62.55 11.63 41.46
N SER A 8 63.10 12.57 40.67
CA SER A 8 62.29 13.46 39.83
C SER A 8 61.56 12.75 38.68
N THR A 9 62.11 11.63 38.18
CA THR A 9 61.50 10.88 37.08
C THR A 9 60.37 9.98 37.55
N VAL A 10 60.48 9.36 38.73
CA VAL A 10 59.40 8.53 39.31
C VAL A 10 58.18 9.36 39.68
N ASP A 11 58.39 10.55 40.26
CA ASP A 11 57.30 11.50 40.55
C ASP A 11 56.60 11.97 39.26
N ASP A 12 57.35 12.19 38.19
CA ASP A 12 56.80 12.63 36.90
C ASP A 12 55.93 11.54 36.24
N TYR A 13 56.36 10.27 36.29
CA TYR A 13 55.53 9.15 35.80
C TYR A 13 54.24 8.96 36.62
N GLN A 14 54.31 9.07 37.95
CA GLN A 14 53.11 8.98 38.79
C GLN A 14 52.15 10.14 38.54
N ASN A 15 52.68 11.35 38.34
CA ASN A 15 51.87 12.51 37.99
C ASN A 15 51.20 12.35 36.62
N LEU A 16 51.94 11.93 35.59
CA LEU A 16 51.38 11.69 34.24
C LEU A 16 50.31 10.59 34.24
N PHE A 17 50.52 9.50 34.97
CA PHE A 17 49.52 8.44 35.11
C PHE A 17 48.24 8.95 35.80
N ASN A 18 48.39 9.70 36.89
CA ASN A 18 47.26 10.23 37.67
C ASN A 18 46.50 11.37 36.98
N LEU A 19 47.17 12.17 36.16
CA LEU A 19 46.59 13.30 35.42
C LEU A 19 46.05 12.89 34.04
N ALA A 20 46.22 11.63 33.62
CA ALA A 20 45.71 11.16 32.35
C ALA A 20 44.17 11.33 32.29
N PRO A 21 43.63 11.88 31.19
CA PRO A 21 42.19 12.17 31.05
C PRO A 21 41.32 10.93 30.82
N VAL A 22 41.94 9.75 30.70
CA VAL A 22 41.30 8.45 30.45
C VAL A 22 41.47 7.54 31.67
N SER A 23 40.58 6.56 31.86
CA SER A 23 40.75 5.57 32.94
C SER A 23 41.94 4.67 32.59
N LEU A 24 42.94 4.63 33.47
CA LEU A 24 44.13 3.80 33.34
C LEU A 24 44.25 2.82 34.51
N TRP A 25 44.55 1.57 34.18
CA TRP A 25 44.81 0.50 35.14
C TRP A 25 46.17 -0.11 34.86
N LEU A 26 46.92 -0.38 35.92
CA LEU A 26 48.11 -1.20 35.88
C LEU A 26 47.78 -2.51 36.60
N GLU A 27 47.91 -3.63 35.90
CA GLU A 27 47.54 -4.94 36.39
C GLU A 27 48.69 -5.95 36.26
N ASP A 28 48.62 -7.02 37.04
CA ASP A 28 49.54 -8.14 37.04
C ASP A 28 48.77 -9.40 36.61
N TYR A 29 49.15 -9.93 35.45
CA TYR A 29 48.58 -11.12 34.82
C TYR A 29 49.52 -12.33 34.92
N SER A 30 50.49 -12.34 35.84
CA SER A 30 51.44 -13.45 35.99
C SER A 30 50.75 -14.79 36.26
N ASP A 31 49.67 -14.75 37.05
CA ASP A 31 48.91 -15.95 37.41
C ASP A 31 48.05 -16.41 36.24
N LEU A 32 47.44 -15.46 35.52
CA LEU A 32 46.74 -15.72 34.27
C LEU A 32 47.68 -16.36 33.24
N LYS A 33 48.88 -15.81 33.05
CA LYS A 33 49.86 -16.33 32.09
C LYS A 33 50.22 -17.78 32.41
N ARG A 34 50.54 -18.08 33.67
CA ARG A 34 50.85 -19.46 34.11
C ARG A 34 49.67 -20.40 33.87
N HIS A 35 48.45 -19.92 34.07
CA HIS A 35 47.23 -20.70 33.83
C HIS A 35 47.01 -20.98 32.34
N LEU A 36 47.14 -19.97 31.47
CA LEU A 36 47.04 -20.13 30.01
C LEU A 36 48.16 -21.02 29.46
N ASP A 37 49.40 -20.85 29.90
CA ASP A 37 50.50 -21.73 29.51
C ASP A 37 50.23 -23.19 29.95
N GLY A 38 49.60 -23.38 31.11
CA GLY A 38 49.11 -24.67 31.59
C GLY A 38 47.99 -25.28 30.71
N LEU A 39 47.03 -24.48 30.25
CA LEU A 39 46.01 -24.90 29.30
C LEU A 39 46.64 -25.34 27.96
N ARG A 40 47.65 -24.61 27.50
CA ARG A 40 48.41 -24.96 26.28
C ARG A 40 49.16 -26.27 26.44
N ALA A 41 49.80 -26.49 27.59
CA ALA A 41 50.48 -27.74 27.90
C ALA A 41 49.52 -28.94 27.98
N ARG A 42 48.25 -28.71 28.33
CA ARG A 42 47.17 -29.72 28.30
C ARG A 42 46.65 -30.03 26.89
N GLY A 43 47.17 -29.39 25.84
CA GLY A 43 46.82 -29.66 24.45
C GLY A 43 45.62 -28.86 23.92
N ILE A 44 45.17 -27.82 24.64
CA ILE A 44 44.16 -26.90 24.11
C ILE A 44 44.81 -26.05 23.01
N VAL A 45 44.20 -26.08 21.83
CA VAL A 45 44.70 -25.37 20.63
C VAL A 45 43.83 -24.18 20.26
N ASP A 46 42.52 -24.28 20.47
CA ASP A 46 41.54 -23.20 20.24
C ASP A 46 41.00 -22.73 21.58
N LEU A 47 41.57 -21.64 22.10
CA LEU A 47 41.15 -21.07 23.38
C LEU A 47 39.73 -20.51 23.30
N ARG A 48 39.31 -19.96 22.15
CA ARG A 48 37.98 -19.36 21.97
C ARG A 48 36.89 -20.43 22.12
N ALA A 49 37.01 -21.52 21.36
CA ALA A 49 36.07 -22.63 21.43
C ALA A 49 36.03 -23.26 22.83
N TYR A 50 37.20 -23.38 23.47
CA TYR A 50 37.30 -23.92 24.83
C TYR A 50 36.58 -23.02 25.85
N LEU A 51 36.85 -21.71 25.85
CA LEU A 51 36.26 -20.77 26.80
C LEU A 51 34.74 -20.59 26.60
N HIS A 52 34.24 -20.59 25.35
CA HIS A 52 32.79 -20.60 25.09
C HIS A 52 32.09 -21.85 25.64
N GLY A 53 32.78 -22.99 25.64
CA GLY A 53 32.28 -24.23 26.24
C GLY A 53 32.40 -24.31 27.77
N HIS A 54 33.16 -23.39 28.39
CA HIS A 54 33.45 -23.40 29.83
C HIS A 54 33.37 -21.98 30.44
N PRO A 55 32.16 -21.41 30.63
CA PRO A 55 32.01 -20.05 31.17
C PRO A 55 32.67 -19.84 32.55
N ASP A 56 32.65 -20.85 33.43
CA ASP A 56 33.31 -20.80 34.74
C ASP A 56 34.83 -20.59 34.63
N GLU A 57 35.43 -21.08 33.54
CA GLU A 57 36.86 -20.93 33.29
C GLU A 57 37.21 -19.49 32.88
N VAL A 58 36.28 -18.76 32.26
CA VAL A 58 36.46 -17.33 31.96
C VAL A 58 36.49 -16.52 33.25
N ALA A 59 35.53 -16.76 34.16
CA ALA A 59 35.51 -16.12 35.47
C ALA A 59 36.77 -16.46 36.29
N ARG A 60 37.26 -17.70 36.17
CA ARG A 60 38.55 -18.09 36.76
C ARG A 60 39.71 -17.31 36.16
N CYS A 61 39.78 -17.16 34.83
CA CYS A 61 40.83 -16.37 34.19
C CYS A 61 40.81 -14.91 34.68
N SER A 62 39.64 -14.29 34.76
CA SER A 62 39.50 -12.93 35.28
C SER A 62 39.92 -12.80 36.75
N SER A 63 39.65 -13.80 37.61
CA SER A 63 40.06 -13.75 39.02
C SER A 63 41.57 -13.92 39.25
N LEU A 64 42.32 -14.38 38.24
CA LEU A 64 43.79 -14.43 38.27
C LEU A 64 44.45 -13.09 37.90
N MET A 65 43.66 -12.10 37.48
CA MET A 65 44.14 -10.76 37.16
C MET A 65 44.14 -9.91 38.41
N ARG A 66 45.29 -9.32 38.75
CA ARG A 66 45.45 -8.52 39.95
C ARG A 66 45.69 -7.06 39.63
N VAL A 67 44.84 -6.18 40.13
CA VAL A 67 45.03 -4.74 40.00
C VAL A 67 46.19 -4.28 40.88
N VAL A 68 47.21 -3.69 40.26
CA VAL A 68 48.41 -3.15 40.92
C VAL A 68 48.20 -1.68 41.26
N ASN A 69 47.66 -0.90 40.32
CA ASN A 69 47.38 0.51 40.53
C ASN A 69 46.30 1.01 39.55
N VAL A 70 45.60 2.09 39.90
CA VAL A 70 44.67 2.78 39.00
C VAL A 70 44.84 4.29 39.13
N ASN A 71 44.54 5.03 38.07
CA ASN A 71 44.61 6.49 38.13
C ASN A 71 43.34 7.10 38.74
N ARG A 72 43.41 8.40 39.06
CA ARG A 72 42.27 9.16 39.61
C ARG A 72 41.03 9.07 38.73
N ARG A 73 41.19 9.14 37.40
CA ARG A 73 40.07 9.06 36.45
C ARG A 73 39.31 7.75 36.56
N THR A 74 40.00 6.64 36.82
CA THR A 74 39.40 5.33 37.06
C THR A 74 38.55 5.32 38.31
N LEU A 75 39.08 5.83 39.43
CA LEU A 75 38.34 5.91 40.69
C LEU A 75 37.05 6.72 40.52
N GLU A 76 37.13 7.85 39.79
CA GLU A 76 35.96 8.68 39.45
C GLU A 76 34.96 7.93 38.56
N LEU A 77 35.41 7.22 37.53
CA LEU A 77 34.54 6.48 36.61
C LEU A 77 33.75 5.37 37.33
N TYR A 78 34.39 4.65 38.26
CA TYR A 78 33.77 3.54 38.97
C TYR A 78 33.10 3.93 40.29
N GLY A 79 33.23 5.18 40.74
CA GLY A 79 32.69 5.67 42.00
C GLY A 79 33.43 5.14 43.24
N ALA A 80 34.71 4.79 43.10
CA ALA A 80 35.55 4.28 44.19
C ALA A 80 36.26 5.42 44.93
N ARG A 81 36.40 5.31 46.26
CA ARG A 81 37.09 6.33 47.07
C ARG A 81 38.61 6.32 46.91
N ASP A 82 39.17 5.13 46.82
CA ASP A 82 40.59 4.86 46.65
C ASP A 82 40.81 3.49 45.99
N LEU A 83 42.08 3.12 45.76
CA LEU A 83 42.44 1.83 45.17
C LEU A 83 41.96 0.65 46.02
N ALA A 84 42.00 0.75 47.35
CA ALA A 84 41.59 -0.34 48.24
C ALA A 84 40.08 -0.58 48.18
N ASP A 85 39.29 0.49 48.08
CA ASP A 85 37.84 0.47 47.90
C ASP A 85 37.46 -0.20 46.57
N LEU A 86 38.17 0.13 45.47
CA LEU A 86 37.96 -0.49 44.17
C LEU A 86 38.34 -1.98 44.18
N VAL A 87 39.54 -2.30 44.66
CA VAL A 87 40.07 -3.68 44.71
C VAL A 87 39.20 -4.58 45.60
N GLY A 88 38.71 -4.05 46.72
CA GLY A 88 37.82 -4.78 47.63
C GLY A 88 36.42 -5.06 47.07
N ASN A 89 36.06 -4.46 45.93
CA ASN A 89 34.74 -4.59 45.30
C ASN A 89 34.81 -4.94 43.80
N LEU A 90 35.90 -5.55 43.33
CA LEU A 90 36.05 -5.89 41.91
C LEU A 90 34.98 -6.88 41.41
N ASP A 91 34.45 -7.72 42.31
CA ASP A 91 33.31 -8.62 42.04
C ASP A 91 32.04 -7.87 41.64
N LYS A 92 31.90 -6.60 42.05
CA LYS A 92 30.80 -5.73 41.60
C LYS A 92 31.04 -5.13 40.24
N VAL A 93 32.30 -4.89 39.87
CA VAL A 93 32.71 -4.27 38.60
C VAL A 93 32.73 -5.29 37.47
N PHE A 94 33.27 -6.48 37.75
CA PHE A 94 33.56 -7.57 36.83
C PHE A 94 32.59 -8.73 37.07
N ARG A 95 31.45 -8.71 36.38
CA ARG A 95 30.39 -9.71 36.57
C ARG A 95 29.50 -9.85 35.34
N ASP A 96 28.61 -10.82 35.39
CA ASP A 96 27.49 -10.99 34.44
C ASP A 96 27.96 -11.04 32.96
N ASP A 97 27.47 -10.11 32.14
CA ASP A 97 27.70 -10.00 30.70
C ASP A 97 29.14 -9.60 30.32
N MET A 98 29.96 -9.18 31.29
CA MET A 98 31.38 -8.90 31.09
C MET A 98 32.14 -10.16 30.62
N PHE A 99 31.88 -11.31 31.25
CA PHE A 99 32.68 -12.51 31.03
C PHE A 99 32.57 -13.03 29.59
N GLU A 100 31.41 -12.91 28.95
CA GLU A 100 31.26 -13.32 27.55
C GLU A 100 32.15 -12.48 26.63
N GLN A 101 32.27 -11.17 26.90
CA GLN A 101 33.01 -10.23 26.06
C GLN A 101 34.53 -10.29 26.32
N HIS A 102 34.93 -10.69 27.53
CA HIS A 102 36.32 -10.82 27.94
C HIS A 102 37.08 -11.97 27.24
N VAL A 103 36.37 -12.96 26.68
CA VAL A 103 36.98 -14.08 25.93
C VAL A 103 37.88 -13.59 24.80
N GLU A 104 37.46 -12.55 24.08
CA GLU A 104 38.22 -12.01 22.94
C GLU A 104 39.56 -11.40 23.36
N GLU A 105 39.64 -10.83 24.57
CA GLU A 105 40.87 -10.25 25.12
C GLU A 105 41.86 -11.36 25.51
N LEU A 106 41.35 -12.41 26.16
CA LEU A 106 42.13 -13.61 26.51
C LEU A 106 42.65 -14.33 25.27
N VAL A 107 41.85 -14.43 24.22
CA VAL A 107 42.25 -15.04 22.93
C VAL A 107 43.36 -14.22 22.26
N GLN A 108 43.27 -12.89 22.27
CA GLN A 108 44.33 -12.04 21.71
C GLN A 108 45.66 -12.22 22.46
N LEU A 109 45.63 -12.27 23.79
CA LEU A 109 46.80 -12.56 24.62
C LEU A 109 47.34 -13.98 24.36
N TRP A 110 46.47 -14.96 24.22
CA TRP A 110 46.83 -16.34 23.89
C TRP A 110 47.53 -16.45 22.53
N GLU A 111 47.08 -15.73 21.51
CA GLU A 111 47.72 -15.67 20.20
C GLU A 111 49.12 -15.01 20.23
N GLY A 112 49.57 -14.56 21.40
CA GLY A 112 50.88 -13.93 21.60
C GLY A 112 50.88 -12.45 21.26
N LYS A 113 49.72 -11.81 21.14
CA LYS A 113 49.64 -10.36 20.93
C LYS A 113 49.97 -9.67 22.24
N GLY A 114 51.05 -8.88 22.25
CA GLY A 114 51.42 -8.04 23.41
C GLY A 114 50.50 -6.84 23.63
N ALA A 115 49.56 -6.60 22.72
CA ALA A 115 48.50 -5.60 22.85
C ALA A 115 47.16 -6.20 22.40
N PHE A 116 46.08 -5.83 23.07
CA PHE A 116 44.73 -6.30 22.82
C PHE A 116 43.74 -5.16 22.98
N SER A 117 42.59 -5.26 22.32
CA SER A 117 41.48 -4.33 22.52
C SER A 117 40.15 -5.04 22.31
N GLY A 118 39.12 -4.51 22.96
CA GLY A 118 37.79 -5.13 22.97
C GLY A 118 36.73 -4.15 23.46
N GLN A 119 35.47 -4.44 23.13
CA GLN A 119 34.34 -3.82 23.80
C GLN A 119 33.86 -4.79 24.86
N SER A 120 33.67 -4.27 26.06
CA SER A 120 33.23 -5.06 27.21
C SER A 120 32.16 -4.29 28.00
N VAL A 121 31.69 -4.88 29.08
CA VAL A 121 30.78 -4.27 30.03
C VAL A 121 31.44 -4.27 31.40
N ASN A 122 31.50 -3.12 32.04
CA ASN A 122 31.80 -3.05 33.47
C ASN A 122 30.64 -2.44 34.22
N TYR A 123 30.69 -2.53 35.54
CA TYR A 123 29.73 -1.88 36.43
C TYR A 123 30.44 -0.94 37.40
N THR A 124 29.82 0.20 37.69
CA THR A 124 30.25 1.05 38.80
C THR A 124 29.94 0.37 40.14
N LEU A 125 30.55 0.87 41.23
CA LEU A 125 30.35 0.29 42.57
C LEU A 125 28.92 0.42 43.11
N ASP A 126 28.15 1.39 42.61
CA ASP A 126 26.71 1.56 42.88
C ASP A 126 25.81 0.76 41.91
N GLY A 127 26.40 0.04 40.96
CA GLY A 127 25.73 -0.93 40.09
C GLY A 127 25.25 -0.40 38.73
N GLN A 128 25.64 0.82 38.35
CA GLN A 128 25.39 1.33 37.00
C GLN A 128 26.21 0.55 35.97
N ARG A 129 25.54 0.05 34.93
CA ARG A 129 26.18 -0.63 33.80
C ARG A 129 26.88 0.38 32.88
N LEU A 130 28.14 0.09 32.53
CA LEU A 130 28.98 0.85 31.61
C LEU A 130 29.32 -0.03 30.40
N ASP A 131 28.97 0.42 29.20
CA ASP A 131 29.56 -0.15 27.98
C ASP A 131 30.94 0.50 27.81
N ILE A 132 31.99 -0.31 27.78
CA ILE A 132 33.37 0.19 27.73
C ILE A 132 34.11 -0.22 26.46
N GLN A 133 35.05 0.61 26.05
CA GLN A 133 36.12 0.23 25.14
C GLN A 133 37.40 0.02 25.96
N LEU A 134 37.90 -1.21 26.00
CA LEU A 134 39.16 -1.56 26.62
C LEU A 134 40.28 -1.59 25.57
N SER A 135 41.45 -1.09 25.92
CA SER A 135 42.71 -1.38 25.22
C SER A 135 43.80 -1.70 26.24
N GLY A 136 44.44 -2.86 26.08
CA GLY A 136 45.49 -3.34 26.96
C GLY A 136 46.81 -3.54 26.22
N ARG A 137 47.92 -3.34 26.94
CA ARG A 137 49.27 -3.65 26.46
C ARG A 137 50.15 -4.15 27.59
N VAL A 138 50.84 -5.26 27.36
CA VAL A 138 51.92 -5.71 28.24
C VAL A 138 53.11 -4.76 28.09
N LEU A 139 53.63 -4.25 29.20
CA LEU A 139 54.70 -3.25 29.15
C LEU A 139 56.02 -3.86 28.62
N PRO A 140 56.85 -3.08 27.90
CA PRO A 140 58.14 -3.56 27.43
C PRO A 140 59.02 -4.10 28.56
N GLY A 141 59.59 -5.29 28.37
CA GLY A 141 60.39 -6.01 29.37
C GLY A 141 59.59 -6.92 30.31
N HIS A 142 58.25 -6.90 30.22
CA HIS A 142 57.34 -7.71 31.02
C HIS A 142 56.58 -8.77 30.17
N GLU A 143 56.96 -8.98 28.91
CA GLU A 143 56.25 -9.86 27.96
C GLU A 143 56.28 -11.35 28.34
N GLN A 144 57.32 -11.78 29.08
CA GLN A 144 57.48 -13.18 29.52
C GLN A 144 56.70 -13.51 30.78
N LEU A 145 56.39 -12.52 31.62
CA LEU A 145 55.75 -12.73 32.91
C LEU A 145 54.33 -12.18 32.93
N TRP A 146 54.05 -11.12 32.17
CA TRP A 146 52.82 -10.32 32.23
C TRP A 146 52.56 -9.70 33.61
N ASP A 147 53.61 -9.44 34.39
CA ASP A 147 53.54 -8.82 35.71
C ASP A 147 53.25 -7.31 35.66
N ARG A 148 53.28 -6.71 34.46
CA ARG A 148 52.83 -5.34 34.19
C ARG A 148 52.06 -5.21 32.89
N VAL A 149 50.75 -5.03 33.00
CA VAL A 149 49.84 -4.77 31.88
C VAL A 149 49.16 -3.44 32.11
N LEU A 150 49.27 -2.53 31.14
CA LEU A 150 48.59 -1.24 31.16
C LEU A 150 47.29 -1.35 30.37
N LEU A 151 46.17 -1.03 31.01
CA LEU A 151 44.86 -0.93 30.38
C LEU A 151 44.42 0.53 30.31
N SER A 152 43.74 0.90 29.23
CA SER A 152 42.90 2.08 29.14
C SER A 152 41.44 1.69 28.95
N ILE A 153 40.56 2.32 29.72
CA ILE A 153 39.11 2.14 29.63
C ILE A 153 38.46 3.47 29.25
N ASP A 154 37.65 3.43 28.19
CA ASP A 154 36.78 4.54 27.80
C ASP A 154 35.31 4.13 27.97
N ASP A 155 34.51 4.97 28.62
CA ASP A 155 33.06 4.81 28.69
C ASP A 155 32.42 5.21 27.35
N ILE A 156 31.84 4.23 26.66
CA ILE A 156 31.17 4.40 25.36
C ILE A 156 29.65 4.24 25.48
N THR A 157 29.10 4.22 26.69
CA THR A 157 27.68 3.98 26.97
C THR A 157 26.76 4.93 26.22
N GLN A 158 27.02 6.24 26.26
CA GLN A 158 26.17 7.23 25.57
C GLN A 158 26.23 7.05 24.05
N ARG A 159 27.42 6.79 23.50
CA ARG A 159 27.61 6.56 22.07
C ARG A 159 26.86 5.31 21.61
N GLN A 160 27.02 4.19 22.33
CA GLN A 160 26.33 2.95 21.99
C GLN A 160 24.82 3.09 22.10
N ARG A 161 24.29 3.80 23.10
CA ARG A 161 22.86 4.07 23.23
C ARG A 161 22.33 4.88 22.06
N ALA A 162 23.01 5.98 21.70
CA ALA A 162 22.62 6.81 20.55
C ALA A 162 22.63 6.01 19.23
N GLU A 163 23.65 5.18 19.01
CA GLU A 163 23.72 4.31 17.82
C GLU A 163 22.59 3.28 17.78
N ARG A 164 22.29 2.63 18.92
CA ARG A 164 21.17 1.68 19.03
C ARG A 164 19.83 2.35 18.81
N GLU A 165 19.60 3.51 19.41
CA GLU A 165 18.37 4.30 19.24
C GLU A 165 18.18 4.75 17.79
N LEU A 166 19.24 5.27 17.15
CA LEU A 166 19.20 5.66 15.74
C LEU A 166 18.89 4.47 14.84
N ARG A 167 19.53 3.32 15.09
CA ARG A 167 19.27 2.08 14.33
C ARG A 167 17.83 1.63 14.50
N ASN A 168 17.32 1.61 15.73
CA ASN A 168 15.94 1.20 16.02
C ASN A 168 14.93 2.17 15.38
N SER A 169 15.17 3.48 15.49
CA SER A 169 14.33 4.51 14.85
C SER A 169 14.31 4.36 13.33
N ARG A 170 15.47 4.14 12.71
CA ARG A 170 15.58 3.89 11.26
C ARG A 170 14.84 2.61 10.85
N GLN A 171 15.04 1.51 11.57
CA GLN A 171 14.36 0.24 11.28
C GLN A 171 12.84 0.38 11.45
N TYR A 172 12.39 1.11 12.47
CA TYR A 172 10.99 1.39 12.68
C TYR A 172 10.38 2.20 11.52
N ALA A 173 11.04 3.28 11.07
CA ALA A 173 10.58 4.11 9.95
C ALA A 173 10.53 3.33 8.63
N VAL A 174 11.58 2.55 8.32
CA VAL A 174 11.60 1.65 7.14
C VAL A 174 10.48 0.62 7.24
N GLY A 175 10.27 0.03 8.42
CA GLY A 175 9.21 -0.95 8.65
C GLY A 175 7.81 -0.36 8.44
N LEU A 176 7.55 0.86 8.94
CA LEU A 176 6.29 1.57 8.70
C LEU A 176 6.04 1.81 7.21
N PHE A 177 7.06 2.24 6.46
CA PHE A 177 6.93 2.51 5.04
C PHE A 177 6.73 1.20 4.23
N GLU A 178 7.68 0.27 4.33
CA GLU A 178 7.73 -0.95 3.53
C GLU A 178 6.55 -1.89 3.80
N HIS A 179 6.07 -1.95 5.04
CA HIS A 179 4.98 -2.84 5.46
C HIS A 179 3.65 -2.12 5.66
N SER A 180 3.52 -0.86 5.22
CA SER A 180 2.22 -0.18 5.22
C SER A 180 1.21 -0.94 4.34
N PRO A 181 -0.04 -1.14 4.80
CA PRO A 181 -1.07 -1.84 4.04
C PRO A 181 -1.66 -1.01 2.88
N VAL A 182 -1.24 0.25 2.72
CA VAL A 182 -1.61 1.12 1.60
C VAL A 182 -0.42 1.35 0.68
N SER A 183 -0.67 1.60 -0.60
CA SER A 183 0.37 1.91 -1.58
C SER A 183 0.96 3.28 -1.26
N LEU A 184 2.25 3.33 -0.93
CA LEU A 184 2.96 4.58 -0.64
C LEU A 184 4.02 4.85 -1.69
N TRP A 185 4.12 6.11 -2.09
CA TRP A 185 5.11 6.65 -3.01
C TRP A 185 5.75 7.88 -2.39
N VAL A 186 7.06 7.99 -2.54
CA VAL A 186 7.81 9.21 -2.28
C VAL A 186 8.25 9.75 -3.63
N GLU A 187 7.91 10.98 -3.93
CA GLU A 187 8.12 11.61 -5.23
C GLU A 187 8.80 12.98 -5.06
N ASP A 188 9.50 13.40 -6.10
CA ASP A 188 10.15 14.70 -6.24
C ASP A 188 9.39 15.49 -7.30
N PHE A 189 8.82 16.61 -6.88
CA PHE A 189 8.04 17.56 -7.69
C PHE A 189 8.78 18.88 -7.90
N SER A 190 10.08 18.95 -7.59
CA SER A 190 10.86 20.19 -7.70
C SER A 190 10.88 20.77 -9.11
N ALA A 191 11.04 19.93 -10.12
CA ALA A 191 10.97 20.35 -11.52
C ALA A 191 9.56 20.87 -11.88
N VAL A 192 8.49 20.23 -11.40
CA VAL A 192 7.11 20.70 -11.59
C VAL A 192 6.89 22.06 -10.92
N LYS A 193 7.46 22.26 -9.73
CA LYS A 193 7.41 23.55 -9.03
C LYS A 193 8.05 24.67 -9.86
N VAL A 194 9.26 24.42 -10.37
CA VAL A 194 9.96 25.39 -11.22
C VAL A 194 9.12 25.76 -12.44
N LEU A 195 8.51 24.79 -13.11
CA LEU A 195 7.61 25.04 -14.25
C LEU A 195 6.40 25.90 -13.88
N ILE A 196 5.78 25.63 -12.73
CA ILE A 196 4.66 26.44 -12.23
C ILE A 196 5.13 27.88 -11.92
N ASP A 197 6.26 28.03 -11.25
CA ASP A 197 6.80 29.34 -10.87
C ASP A 197 7.21 30.17 -12.10
N GLU A 198 7.73 29.54 -13.16
CA GLU A 198 7.99 30.18 -14.45
C GLU A 198 6.71 30.75 -15.08
N VAL A 199 5.63 29.97 -15.08
CA VAL A 199 4.32 30.43 -15.59
C VAL A 199 3.77 31.57 -14.74
N ARG A 200 3.98 31.54 -13.42
CA ARG A 200 3.61 32.62 -12.49
C ARG A 200 4.42 33.89 -12.77
N ALA A 201 5.73 33.76 -12.97
CA ALA A 201 6.62 34.87 -13.30
C ALA A 201 6.29 35.50 -14.66
N ALA A 202 5.74 34.73 -15.60
CA ALA A 202 5.25 35.23 -16.89
C ALA A 202 3.97 36.08 -16.80
N GLY A 203 3.38 36.25 -15.61
CA GLY A 203 2.22 37.11 -15.36
C GLY A 203 0.88 36.45 -15.65
N ILE A 204 0.83 35.12 -15.80
CA ILE A 204 -0.43 34.37 -15.91
C ILE A 204 -1.17 34.43 -14.58
N THR A 205 -2.46 34.81 -14.62
CA THR A 205 -3.31 34.91 -13.42
C THR A 205 -4.40 33.85 -13.37
N ASP A 206 -4.91 33.41 -14.53
CA ASP A 206 -5.85 32.29 -14.65
C ASP A 206 -5.14 31.05 -15.18
N PHE A 207 -4.62 30.26 -14.25
CA PHE A 207 -3.86 29.06 -14.56
C PHE A 207 -4.73 27.95 -15.19
N ARG A 208 -6.02 27.86 -14.86
CA ARG A 208 -6.90 26.85 -15.46
C ARG A 208 -7.13 27.15 -16.94
N THR A 209 -7.38 28.41 -17.29
CA THR A 209 -7.47 28.81 -18.71
C THR A 209 -6.16 28.56 -19.44
N PHE A 210 -5.00 28.82 -18.81
CA PHE A 210 -3.70 28.49 -19.37
C PHE A 210 -3.55 26.99 -19.67
N LEU A 211 -3.88 26.09 -18.73
CA LEU A 211 -3.80 24.64 -18.95
C LEU A 211 -4.73 24.16 -20.08
N ASN A 212 -5.92 24.76 -20.22
CA ASN A 212 -6.84 24.43 -21.30
C ASN A 212 -6.30 24.81 -22.70
N VAL A 213 -5.52 25.90 -22.78
CA VAL A 213 -4.88 26.35 -24.04
C VAL A 213 -3.56 25.60 -24.30
N HIS A 214 -2.89 25.13 -23.24
CA HIS A 214 -1.58 24.46 -23.30
C HIS A 214 -1.62 23.04 -22.70
N PRO A 215 -2.34 22.08 -23.30
CA PRO A 215 -2.41 20.71 -22.79
C PRO A 215 -1.04 20.02 -22.73
N ASP A 216 -0.11 20.39 -23.62
CA ASP A 216 1.27 19.88 -23.61
C ASP A 216 2.04 20.24 -22.32
N PHE A 217 1.66 21.33 -21.64
CA PHE A 217 2.26 21.70 -20.35
C PHE A 217 1.97 20.64 -19.28
N VAL A 218 0.76 20.09 -19.26
CA VAL A 218 0.37 19.03 -18.33
C VAL A 218 1.22 17.79 -18.57
N ALA A 219 1.36 17.37 -19.83
CA ALA A 219 2.18 16.22 -20.20
C ALA A 219 3.67 16.43 -19.85
N ARG A 220 4.21 17.64 -20.07
CA ARG A 220 5.56 18.00 -19.64
C ARG A 220 5.72 17.87 -18.13
N CYS A 221 4.82 18.46 -17.34
CA CYS A 221 4.88 18.34 -15.88
C CYS A 221 4.83 16.88 -15.41
N MET A 222 4.00 16.03 -16.04
CA MET A 222 3.96 14.59 -15.69
C MET A 222 5.29 13.88 -15.94
N GLN A 223 6.01 14.23 -17.01
CA GLN A 223 7.32 13.64 -17.32
C GLN A 223 8.43 14.07 -16.35
N GLU A 224 8.26 15.22 -15.72
CA GLU A 224 9.21 15.74 -14.72
C GLU A 224 8.98 15.16 -13.31
N ILE A 225 7.88 14.43 -13.08
CA ILE A 225 7.65 13.75 -11.80
C ILE A 225 8.68 12.63 -11.65
N ARG A 226 9.47 12.70 -10.58
CA ARG A 226 10.46 11.68 -10.28
C ARG A 226 10.07 10.88 -9.06
N VAL A 227 9.88 9.58 -9.23
CA VAL A 227 9.62 8.66 -8.12
C VAL A 227 10.94 8.39 -7.39
N ILE A 228 11.02 8.76 -6.11
CA ILE A 228 12.16 8.51 -5.22
C ILE A 228 12.08 7.08 -4.68
N ASP A 229 10.92 6.71 -4.12
CA ASP A 229 10.73 5.38 -3.53
C ASP A 229 9.26 4.95 -3.56
N VAL A 230 9.01 3.64 -3.48
CA VAL A 230 7.68 3.05 -3.30
C VAL A 230 7.74 1.90 -2.30
N ASN A 231 6.65 1.59 -1.61
CA ASN A 231 6.62 0.45 -0.70
C ASN A 231 6.20 -0.87 -1.37
N GLN A 232 6.24 -1.97 -0.62
CA GLN A 232 5.85 -3.29 -1.09
C GLN A 232 4.39 -3.35 -1.59
N GLN A 233 3.47 -2.63 -0.94
CA GLN A 233 2.06 -2.64 -1.31
C GLN A 233 1.83 -2.00 -2.69
N THR A 234 2.60 -0.96 -3.03
CA THR A 234 2.61 -0.38 -4.38
C THR A 234 2.95 -1.44 -5.44
N LEU A 235 4.00 -2.23 -5.22
CA LEU A 235 4.40 -3.27 -6.16
C LEU A 235 3.28 -4.30 -6.38
N LEU A 236 2.59 -4.70 -5.31
CA LEU A 236 1.45 -5.60 -5.39
C LEU A 236 0.28 -4.98 -6.16
N MET A 237 -0.11 -3.74 -5.84
CA MET A 237 -1.22 -3.03 -6.49
C MET A 237 -1.01 -2.92 -8.00
N PHE A 238 0.20 -2.53 -8.43
CA PHE A 238 0.55 -2.32 -9.83
C PHE A 238 1.09 -3.57 -10.53
N SER A 239 1.06 -4.74 -9.87
CA SER A 239 1.56 -6.01 -10.42
C SER A 239 3.00 -5.92 -10.92
N ALA A 240 3.84 -5.18 -10.21
CA ALA A 240 5.25 -4.98 -10.52
C ALA A 240 6.12 -5.99 -9.73
N PRO A 241 7.04 -6.71 -10.39
CA PRO A 241 7.87 -7.70 -9.71
C PRO A 241 8.99 -7.08 -8.87
N SER A 242 9.36 -5.83 -9.13
CA SER A 242 10.36 -5.08 -8.37
C SER A 242 10.21 -3.56 -8.60
N LYS A 243 10.80 -2.76 -7.71
CA LYS A 243 10.87 -1.29 -7.85
C LYS A 243 11.53 -0.89 -9.18
N ALA A 244 12.61 -1.56 -9.57
CA ALA A 244 13.32 -1.28 -10.83
C ALA A 244 12.42 -1.46 -12.06
N VAL A 245 11.62 -2.52 -12.10
CA VAL A 245 10.68 -2.76 -13.21
C VAL A 245 9.59 -1.69 -13.23
N LEU A 246 9.02 -1.35 -12.06
CA LEU A 246 8.03 -0.28 -11.95
C LEU A 246 8.58 1.06 -12.47
N TYR A 247 9.78 1.46 -12.03
CA TYR A 247 10.41 2.72 -12.42
C TYR A 247 10.69 2.81 -13.92
N SER A 248 11.09 1.69 -14.55
CA SER A 248 11.30 1.65 -16.00
C SER A 248 10.01 1.75 -16.82
N ARG A 249 8.84 1.53 -16.20
CA ARG A 249 7.52 1.45 -16.85
C ARG A 249 6.50 2.42 -16.24
N LEU A 250 6.94 3.52 -15.64
CA LEU A 250 6.04 4.53 -15.08
C LEU A 250 5.07 5.11 -16.12
N GLY A 251 5.49 5.23 -17.38
CA GLY A 251 4.61 5.64 -18.48
C GLY A 251 3.45 4.67 -18.78
N ASP A 252 3.55 3.40 -18.37
CA ASP A 252 2.42 2.46 -18.46
C ASP A 252 1.41 2.68 -17.33
N VAL A 253 1.86 3.23 -16.20
CA VAL A 253 1.03 3.52 -15.02
C VAL A 253 0.34 4.88 -15.16
N PHE A 254 1.10 5.89 -15.63
CA PHE A 254 0.69 7.28 -15.76
C PHE A 254 0.29 7.62 -17.21
N ARG A 255 -0.91 7.23 -17.62
CA ARG A 255 -1.39 7.44 -19.01
C ARG A 255 -2.89 7.68 -19.13
N ASP A 256 -3.33 7.93 -20.35
CA ASP A 256 -4.73 8.05 -20.77
C ASP A 256 -5.50 9.07 -19.90
N ASP A 257 -6.57 8.64 -19.24
CA ASP A 257 -7.49 9.47 -18.44
C ASP A 257 -6.80 10.23 -17.29
N MET A 258 -5.57 9.89 -16.92
CA MET A 258 -4.84 10.57 -15.86
C MET A 258 -4.55 12.04 -16.15
N GLN A 259 -4.34 12.43 -17.41
CA GLN A 259 -3.94 13.80 -17.75
C GLN A 259 -4.94 14.85 -17.23
N GLN A 260 -6.23 14.58 -17.37
CA GLN A 260 -7.27 15.46 -16.87
C GLN A 260 -7.21 15.57 -15.34
N HIS A 261 -6.99 14.46 -14.66
CA HIS A 261 -6.86 14.45 -13.21
C HIS A 261 -5.61 15.20 -12.73
N PHE A 262 -4.50 15.09 -13.46
CA PHE A 262 -3.27 15.78 -13.12
C PHE A 262 -3.34 17.29 -13.36
N ALA A 263 -4.03 17.73 -14.43
CA ALA A 263 -4.27 19.16 -14.67
C ALA A 263 -4.97 19.84 -13.47
N GLU A 264 -5.97 19.17 -12.89
CA GLU A 264 -6.65 19.65 -11.68
C GLU A 264 -5.73 19.71 -10.45
N GLN A 265 -4.81 18.75 -10.30
CA GLN A 265 -3.79 18.80 -9.26
C GLN A 265 -2.83 19.98 -9.45
N LEU A 266 -2.41 20.27 -10.68
CA LEU A 266 -1.58 21.44 -10.97
C LEU A 266 -2.30 22.74 -10.61
N VAL A 267 -3.62 22.84 -10.82
CA VAL A 267 -4.43 24.00 -10.38
C VAL A 267 -4.45 24.11 -8.85
N ASP A 268 -4.61 23.01 -8.12
CA ASP A 268 -4.54 23.03 -6.67
C ASP A 268 -3.13 23.45 -6.18
N LEU A 269 -2.06 22.95 -6.81
CA LEU A 269 -0.67 23.35 -6.52
C LEU A 269 -0.41 24.82 -6.81
N TRP A 270 -0.96 25.35 -7.91
CA TRP A 270 -0.90 26.77 -8.23
C TRP A 270 -1.53 27.63 -7.13
N ASN A 271 -2.54 27.12 -6.42
CA ASN A 271 -3.18 27.81 -5.30
C ASN A 271 -2.54 27.47 -3.94
N GLU A 272 -1.32 26.93 -3.95
CA GLU A 272 -0.54 26.57 -2.74
C GLU A 272 -1.24 25.53 -1.85
N LYS A 273 -2.13 24.74 -2.44
CA LYS A 273 -2.78 23.63 -1.75
C LYS A 273 -1.87 22.41 -1.78
N LEU A 274 -0.99 22.35 -0.78
CA LEU A 274 0.04 21.31 -0.64
C LEU A 274 -0.45 20.00 0.00
N TRP A 275 -1.75 19.89 0.26
CA TRP A 275 -2.41 18.64 0.66
C TRP A 275 -3.68 18.47 -0.16
N GLN A 276 -3.80 17.33 -0.83
CA GLN A 276 -4.84 17.07 -1.82
C GLN A 276 -5.35 15.63 -1.71
N GLN A 277 -6.61 15.43 -2.09
CA GLN A 277 -7.21 14.09 -2.16
C GLN A 277 -8.21 14.02 -3.30
N ARG A 278 -8.13 12.99 -4.15
CA ARG A 278 -8.98 12.84 -5.35
C ARG A 278 -9.13 11.37 -5.76
N GLU A 279 -10.26 11.05 -6.38
CA GLU A 279 -10.40 9.78 -7.11
C GLU A 279 -9.82 9.94 -8.51
N ILE A 280 -8.90 9.06 -8.87
CA ILE A 280 -8.23 9.04 -10.16
C ILE A 280 -8.16 7.60 -10.69
N VAL A 281 -7.70 7.46 -11.94
CA VAL A 281 -7.48 6.18 -12.59
C VAL A 281 -6.00 6.02 -12.89
N ASN A 282 -5.44 4.88 -12.48
CA ASN A 282 -4.11 4.44 -12.90
C ASN A 282 -4.22 3.07 -13.60
N TYR A 283 -3.09 2.59 -14.13
CA TYR A 283 -3.01 1.30 -14.80
C TYR A 283 -1.91 0.44 -14.18
N ALA A 284 -2.23 -0.81 -13.88
CA ALA A 284 -1.23 -1.79 -13.48
C ALA A 284 -0.40 -2.25 -14.68
N LEU A 285 0.80 -2.82 -14.42
CA LEU A 285 1.72 -3.25 -15.49
C LEU A 285 1.21 -4.43 -16.32
N ASP A 286 0.18 -5.14 -15.82
CA ASP A 286 -0.59 -6.17 -16.52
C ASP A 286 -1.66 -5.59 -17.47
N GLY A 287 -1.81 -4.26 -17.50
CA GLY A 287 -2.78 -3.52 -18.32
C GLY A 287 -4.13 -3.28 -17.66
N ARG A 288 -4.35 -3.79 -16.44
CA ARG A 288 -5.61 -3.60 -15.72
C ARG A 288 -5.76 -2.15 -15.25
N GLN A 289 -6.94 -1.58 -15.50
CA GLN A 289 -7.34 -0.31 -14.89
C GLN A 289 -7.54 -0.46 -13.38
N VAL A 290 -7.01 0.48 -12.62
CA VAL A 290 -7.13 0.54 -11.15
C VAL A 290 -7.72 1.90 -10.80
N ASP A 291 -8.94 1.90 -10.27
CA ASP A 291 -9.50 3.10 -9.68
C ASP A 291 -8.85 3.32 -8.32
N VAL A 292 -8.23 4.48 -8.11
CA VAL A 292 -7.52 4.78 -6.86
C VAL A 292 -8.04 6.05 -6.22
N TYR A 293 -8.21 6.00 -4.91
CA TYR A 293 -8.31 7.18 -4.08
C TYR A 293 -6.90 7.63 -3.71
N MET A 294 -6.47 8.74 -4.30
CA MET A 294 -5.17 9.34 -4.10
C MET A 294 -5.24 10.37 -2.98
N GLN A 295 -4.28 10.32 -2.06
CA GLN A 295 -3.94 11.41 -1.15
C GLN A 295 -2.50 11.82 -1.44
N TRP A 296 -2.27 13.12 -1.57
CA TRP A 296 -1.01 13.70 -1.98
C TRP A 296 -0.65 14.82 -1.02
N SER A 297 0.59 14.85 -0.53
CA SER A 297 1.05 15.90 0.37
C SER A 297 2.54 16.15 0.29
N VAL A 298 2.95 17.42 0.35
CA VAL A 298 4.38 17.76 0.54
C VAL A 298 4.82 17.42 1.97
N PHE A 299 6.02 16.87 2.13
CA PHE A 299 6.58 16.62 3.46
C PHE A 299 6.83 17.93 4.22
N PRO A 300 6.63 17.96 5.56
CA PRO A 300 6.98 19.12 6.36
C PRO A 300 8.47 19.49 6.21
N GLY A 301 8.75 20.76 5.94
CA GLY A 301 10.10 21.27 5.68
C GLY A 301 10.51 21.26 4.19
N HIS A 302 9.68 20.69 3.32
CA HIS A 302 9.92 20.59 1.88
C HIS A 302 8.93 21.45 1.04
N GLU A 303 8.15 22.31 1.68
CA GLU A 303 7.10 23.13 1.05
C GLU A 303 7.64 24.15 0.05
N ALA A 304 8.88 24.60 0.24
CA ALA A 304 9.53 25.58 -0.61
C ALA A 304 10.06 25.01 -1.93
N GLU A 305 10.34 23.71 -2.01
CA GLU A 305 10.99 23.10 -3.16
C GLU A 305 10.18 21.93 -3.75
N TRP A 306 9.27 21.33 -2.98
CA TRP A 306 8.50 20.14 -3.35
C TRP A 306 9.38 18.93 -3.74
N ASP A 307 10.61 18.88 -3.23
CA ASP A 307 11.59 17.82 -3.48
C ASP A 307 11.28 16.51 -2.71
N GLN A 308 10.35 16.56 -1.75
CA GLN A 308 9.78 15.38 -1.11
C GLN A 308 8.27 15.49 -0.94
N VAL A 309 7.58 14.59 -1.60
CA VAL A 309 6.12 14.47 -1.61
C VAL A 309 5.75 13.04 -1.25
N LEU A 310 4.73 12.87 -0.40
CA LEU A 310 4.11 11.59 -0.10
C LEU A 310 2.81 11.43 -0.88
N VAL A 311 2.69 10.31 -1.59
CA VAL A 311 1.45 9.90 -2.24
C VAL A 311 0.99 8.58 -1.65
N SER A 312 -0.23 8.54 -1.16
CA SER A 312 -0.93 7.33 -0.70
C SER A 312 -2.03 7.00 -1.70
N LEU A 313 -2.05 5.75 -2.16
CA LEU A 313 -3.07 5.24 -3.07
C LEU A 313 -3.83 4.10 -2.40
N THR A 314 -5.16 4.19 -2.44
CA THR A 314 -6.06 3.12 -1.99
C THR A 314 -6.90 2.65 -3.18
N ASP A 315 -6.84 1.35 -3.49
CA ASP A 315 -7.65 0.75 -4.57
C ASP A 315 -9.15 0.78 -4.17
N ILE A 316 -9.93 1.50 -4.96
CA ILE A 316 -11.38 1.66 -4.82
C ILE A 316 -12.15 1.00 -5.97
N THR A 317 -11.48 0.19 -6.80
CA THR A 317 -12.08 -0.46 -7.97
C THR A 317 -13.28 -1.32 -7.58
N ALA A 318 -13.18 -2.09 -6.50
CA ALA A 318 -14.28 -2.92 -5.99
C ALA A 318 -15.48 -2.06 -5.54
N ARG A 319 -15.20 -0.93 -4.88
CA ARG A 319 -16.23 0.02 -4.44
C ARG A 319 -16.93 0.64 -5.64
N LYS A 320 -16.20 1.17 -6.63
CA LYS A 320 -16.80 1.79 -7.83
C LYS A 320 -17.60 0.79 -8.66
N LYS A 321 -17.15 -0.47 -8.77
CA LYS A 321 -17.94 -1.54 -9.40
C LYS A 321 -19.23 -1.83 -8.64
N ALA A 322 -19.21 -1.82 -7.31
CA ALA A 322 -20.40 -2.02 -6.50
C ALA A 322 -21.37 -0.84 -6.64
N GLU A 323 -20.88 0.40 -6.63
CA GLU A 323 -21.69 1.61 -6.85
C GLU A 323 -22.36 1.60 -8.23
N ALA A 324 -21.60 1.33 -9.29
CA ALA A 324 -22.13 1.20 -10.64
C ALA A 324 -23.16 0.07 -10.75
N TYR A 325 -22.94 -1.05 -10.05
CA TYR A 325 -23.90 -2.15 -10.00
C TYR A 325 -25.19 -1.77 -9.26
N VAL A 326 -25.11 -1.04 -8.15
CA VAL A 326 -26.28 -0.53 -7.44
C VAL A 326 -27.06 0.46 -8.30
N GLU A 327 -26.38 1.37 -8.99
CA GLU A 327 -27.03 2.28 -9.94
C GLU A 327 -27.73 1.51 -11.06
N PHE A 328 -27.07 0.50 -11.61
CA PHE A 328 -27.65 -0.39 -12.61
C PHE A 328 -28.92 -1.08 -12.07
N LEU A 329 -28.90 -1.64 -10.86
CA LEU A 329 -30.08 -2.25 -10.23
C LEU A 329 -31.23 -1.27 -10.01
N GLY A 330 -30.91 0.00 -9.71
CA GLY A 330 -31.90 1.07 -9.60
C GLY A 330 -32.68 1.32 -10.89
N LYS A 331 -32.06 1.07 -12.05
CA LYS A 331 -32.63 1.39 -13.36
C LYS A 331 -33.02 0.17 -14.21
N HIS A 332 -32.49 -1.02 -13.93
CA HIS A 332 -32.61 -2.19 -14.80
C HIS A 332 -33.20 -3.42 -14.10
N ASP A 333 -33.91 -4.25 -14.88
CA ASP A 333 -34.35 -5.59 -14.48
C ASP A 333 -33.17 -6.56 -14.50
N VAL A 334 -32.93 -7.26 -13.39
CA VAL A 334 -31.75 -8.12 -13.22
C VAL A 334 -31.74 -9.27 -14.22
N LEU A 335 -32.93 -9.81 -14.54
CA LEU A 335 -33.06 -10.97 -15.39
C LEU A 335 -32.83 -10.61 -16.86
N THR A 336 -33.57 -9.64 -17.38
CA THR A 336 -33.62 -9.31 -18.81
C THR A 336 -32.62 -8.22 -19.24
N LYS A 337 -32.00 -7.52 -18.28
CA LYS A 337 -31.11 -6.36 -18.50
C LYS A 337 -31.76 -5.15 -19.18
N LEU A 338 -33.07 -5.23 -19.44
CA LEU A 338 -33.90 -4.09 -19.85
C LEU A 338 -34.05 -3.10 -18.69
N TYR A 339 -34.63 -1.93 -18.96
CA TYR A 339 -35.02 -1.03 -17.89
C TYR A 339 -36.07 -1.69 -16.97
N ASN A 340 -36.08 -1.33 -15.70
CA ASN A 340 -37.08 -1.80 -14.76
C ASN A 340 -38.32 -0.88 -14.79
N ARG A 341 -39.32 -1.27 -14.01
CA ARG A 341 -40.56 -0.50 -13.84
C ARG A 341 -40.33 0.93 -13.34
N ALA A 342 -39.44 1.13 -12.37
CA ALA A 342 -39.18 2.45 -11.79
C ALA A 342 -38.63 3.42 -12.84
N TYR A 343 -37.64 2.99 -13.62
CA TYR A 343 -37.11 3.79 -14.72
C TYR A 343 -38.17 4.10 -15.78
N TYR A 344 -39.00 3.11 -16.14
CA TYR A 344 -40.11 3.33 -17.08
C TYR A 344 -41.09 4.39 -16.59
N GLU A 345 -41.50 4.35 -15.31
CA GLU A 345 -42.43 5.31 -14.73
C GLU A 345 -41.83 6.73 -14.71
N ASP A 346 -40.55 6.86 -14.34
CA ASP A 346 -39.82 8.12 -14.36
C ASP A 346 -39.69 8.70 -15.78
N GLU A 347 -39.34 7.86 -16.75
CA GLU A 347 -39.19 8.25 -18.14
C GLU A 347 -40.52 8.64 -18.78
N LEU A 348 -41.59 7.90 -18.48
CA LEU A 348 -42.96 8.24 -18.88
C LEU A 348 -43.37 9.61 -18.33
N ALA A 349 -43.09 9.87 -17.05
CA ALA A 349 -43.38 11.17 -16.42
C ALA A 349 -42.52 12.31 -17.01
N ARG A 350 -41.26 12.03 -17.35
CA ARG A 350 -40.36 12.98 -18.04
C ARG A 350 -40.90 13.36 -19.42
N LEU A 351 -41.23 12.36 -20.24
CA LEU A 351 -41.77 12.53 -21.58
C LEU A 351 -43.12 13.24 -21.56
N GLY A 352 -44.03 12.86 -20.65
CA GLY A 352 -45.34 13.49 -20.51
C GLY A 352 -45.28 14.99 -20.16
N ARG A 353 -44.20 15.47 -19.54
CA ARG A 353 -43.99 16.89 -19.21
C ARG A 353 -43.32 17.70 -20.32
N LYS A 354 -42.34 17.09 -21.03
CA LYS A 354 -41.40 17.84 -21.88
C LYS A 354 -41.29 17.34 -23.32
N GLY A 355 -41.86 16.19 -23.66
CA GLY A 355 -41.60 15.52 -24.94
C GLY A 355 -40.16 14.98 -25.03
N PRO A 356 -39.61 14.80 -26.26
CA PRO A 356 -40.13 15.30 -27.53
C PRO A 356 -41.40 14.57 -28.00
N TRP A 357 -42.22 15.25 -28.81
CA TRP A 357 -43.50 14.77 -29.32
C TRP A 357 -43.43 14.57 -30.85
N PRO A 358 -44.19 13.63 -31.44
CA PRO A 358 -45.09 12.67 -30.79
C PRO A 358 -44.36 11.62 -29.95
N VAL A 359 -45.06 10.95 -29.02
CA VAL A 359 -44.51 9.83 -28.23
C VAL A 359 -45.36 8.61 -28.46
N SER A 360 -44.77 7.55 -28.99
CA SER A 360 -45.45 6.26 -29.12
C SER A 360 -45.12 5.30 -27.99
N VAL A 361 -46.10 4.47 -27.65
CA VAL A 361 -46.01 3.45 -26.61
C VAL A 361 -46.35 2.11 -27.22
N ILE A 362 -45.51 1.11 -26.98
CA ILE A 362 -45.79 -0.30 -27.30
C ILE A 362 -45.89 -1.07 -25.99
N ALA A 363 -47.04 -1.66 -25.73
CA ALA A 363 -47.27 -2.63 -24.67
C ALA A 363 -47.08 -4.04 -25.25
N VAL A 364 -46.29 -4.86 -24.56
CA VAL A 364 -45.91 -6.21 -25.00
C VAL A 364 -46.09 -7.18 -23.85
N ASP A 365 -46.75 -8.30 -24.11
CA ASP A 365 -46.92 -9.39 -23.15
C ASP A 365 -46.44 -10.72 -23.74
N LEU A 366 -45.62 -11.44 -22.96
CA LEU A 366 -45.08 -12.73 -23.33
C LEU A 366 -46.07 -13.87 -23.08
N ASN A 367 -46.65 -14.37 -24.17
CA ASN A 367 -47.61 -15.46 -24.11
C ASN A 367 -46.95 -16.78 -23.67
N GLY A 368 -47.71 -17.58 -22.90
CA GLY A 368 -47.32 -18.95 -22.55
C GLY A 368 -46.32 -19.09 -21.39
N LEU A 369 -45.80 -17.99 -20.82
CA LEU A 369 -44.79 -18.05 -19.74
C LEU A 369 -45.21 -18.95 -18.57
N LYS A 370 -46.46 -18.81 -18.10
CA LYS A 370 -46.99 -19.66 -17.01
C LYS A 370 -46.96 -21.14 -17.36
N GLN A 371 -47.35 -21.51 -18.58
CA GLN A 371 -47.36 -22.91 -19.03
C GLN A 371 -45.95 -23.48 -19.09
N ILE A 372 -44.97 -22.67 -19.48
CA ILE A 372 -43.55 -23.06 -19.48
C ILE A 372 -43.05 -23.25 -18.05
N ASN A 373 -43.32 -22.32 -17.14
CA ASN A 373 -42.96 -22.46 -15.73
C ASN A 373 -43.56 -23.73 -15.10
N ASP A 374 -44.84 -23.98 -15.36
CA ASP A 374 -45.56 -25.12 -14.77
C ASP A 374 -45.06 -26.48 -15.34
N ASN A 375 -44.65 -26.53 -16.61
CA ASN A 375 -44.28 -27.79 -17.28
C ASN A 375 -42.78 -28.08 -17.30
N LEU A 376 -41.94 -27.04 -17.41
CA LEU A 376 -40.48 -27.14 -17.60
C LEU A 376 -39.70 -26.56 -16.40
N GLY A 377 -40.35 -25.74 -15.58
CA GLY A 377 -39.77 -25.13 -14.39
C GLY A 377 -39.36 -23.67 -14.60
N HIS A 378 -39.03 -23.00 -13.49
CA HIS A 378 -38.71 -21.57 -13.50
C HIS A 378 -37.44 -21.22 -14.28
N ALA A 379 -36.46 -22.13 -14.36
CA ALA A 379 -35.24 -21.89 -15.11
C ALA A 379 -35.51 -21.68 -16.62
N ASP A 380 -36.43 -22.45 -17.20
CA ASP A 380 -36.86 -22.33 -18.60
C ASP A 380 -37.70 -21.08 -18.83
N GLY A 381 -38.56 -20.70 -17.88
CA GLY A 381 -39.28 -19.43 -17.96
C GLY A 381 -38.34 -18.22 -17.89
N ASP A 382 -37.35 -18.28 -17.01
CA ASP A 382 -36.30 -17.26 -16.89
C ASP A 382 -35.48 -17.15 -18.18
N ALA A 383 -35.14 -18.28 -18.81
CA ALA A 383 -34.47 -18.30 -20.10
C ALA A 383 -35.34 -17.68 -21.21
N LEU A 384 -36.64 -17.96 -21.23
CA LEU A 384 -37.58 -17.38 -22.18
C LEU A 384 -37.71 -15.86 -22.00
N LEU A 385 -37.74 -15.37 -20.75
CA LEU A 385 -37.77 -13.95 -20.44
C LEU A 385 -36.49 -13.22 -20.85
N ARG A 386 -35.31 -13.82 -20.62
CA ARG A 386 -34.02 -13.27 -21.10
C ARG A 386 -34.04 -13.12 -22.62
N ARG A 387 -34.46 -14.17 -23.31
CA ARG A 387 -34.58 -14.20 -24.78
C ARG A 387 -35.57 -13.15 -25.29
N ALA A 388 -36.69 -12.97 -24.60
CA ALA A 388 -37.66 -11.91 -24.91
C ALA A 388 -37.03 -10.52 -24.78
N GLY A 389 -36.29 -10.28 -23.69
CA GLY A 389 -35.58 -9.02 -23.47
C GLY A 389 -34.53 -8.72 -24.55
N GLU A 390 -33.73 -9.72 -24.93
CA GLU A 390 -32.74 -9.62 -26.00
C GLU A 390 -33.38 -9.29 -27.36
N VAL A 391 -34.49 -9.97 -27.70
CA VAL A 391 -35.24 -9.74 -28.93
C VAL A 391 -35.80 -8.32 -28.98
N LEU A 392 -36.46 -7.88 -27.90
CA LEU A 392 -37.02 -6.54 -27.82
C LEU A 392 -35.93 -5.47 -27.90
N LYS A 393 -34.82 -5.62 -27.18
CA LYS A 393 -33.69 -4.68 -27.24
C LYS A 393 -33.09 -4.60 -28.64
N LYS A 394 -32.88 -5.74 -29.30
CA LYS A 394 -32.31 -5.81 -30.65
C LYS A 394 -33.24 -5.23 -31.71
N ALA A 395 -34.54 -5.46 -31.59
CA ALA A 395 -35.54 -4.96 -32.55
C ALA A 395 -35.76 -3.46 -32.41
N VAL A 396 -35.77 -2.93 -31.19
CA VAL A 396 -36.00 -1.50 -30.93
C VAL A 396 -34.72 -0.67 -31.15
N GLY A 397 -33.56 -1.23 -30.79
CA GLY A 397 -32.25 -0.56 -30.89
C GLY A 397 -31.90 0.29 -29.67
N ASP A 398 -30.65 0.76 -29.66
CA ASP A 398 -30.15 1.64 -28.60
C ASP A 398 -30.72 3.06 -28.76
N GLY A 399 -31.15 3.67 -27.65
CA GLY A 399 -31.69 5.05 -27.63
C GLY A 399 -33.17 5.18 -27.25
N PHE A 400 -33.90 4.07 -27.16
CA PHE A 400 -35.28 4.04 -26.69
C PHE A 400 -35.41 3.33 -25.35
N CYS A 401 -36.47 3.64 -24.60
CA CYS A 401 -36.76 2.95 -23.35
C CYS A 401 -37.47 1.64 -23.67
N VAL A 402 -36.80 0.52 -23.44
CA VAL A 402 -37.39 -0.83 -23.43
C VAL A 402 -37.31 -1.33 -21.99
N ALA A 403 -38.46 -1.55 -21.36
CA ALA A 403 -38.55 -1.89 -19.95
C ALA A 403 -39.37 -3.15 -19.71
N ARG A 404 -38.99 -3.92 -18.69
CA ARG A 404 -39.83 -4.97 -18.13
C ARG A 404 -40.54 -4.40 -16.89
N VAL A 405 -41.85 -4.29 -16.97
CA VAL A 405 -42.67 -3.63 -15.92
C VAL A 405 -43.38 -4.63 -15.00
N GLY A 406 -43.49 -5.88 -15.44
CA GLY A 406 -44.18 -6.96 -14.73
C GLY A 406 -43.56 -8.34 -15.00
N GLY A 407 -44.30 -9.40 -14.66
CA GLY A 407 -43.84 -10.77 -14.82
C GLY A 407 -43.53 -11.11 -16.27
N ASP A 408 -44.53 -11.09 -17.13
CA ASP A 408 -44.49 -11.30 -18.58
C ASP A 408 -44.66 -9.99 -19.39
N GLU A 409 -44.75 -8.84 -18.72
CA GLU A 409 -45.10 -7.55 -19.33
C GLU A 409 -43.88 -6.66 -19.57
N PHE A 410 -43.82 -6.11 -20.79
CA PHE A 410 -42.80 -5.20 -21.27
C PHE A 410 -43.44 -3.95 -21.88
N MET A 411 -42.76 -2.82 -21.73
CA MET A 411 -43.17 -1.53 -22.28
C MET A 411 -42.04 -0.92 -23.10
N VAL A 412 -42.40 -0.33 -24.24
CA VAL A 412 -41.47 0.42 -25.09
C VAL A 412 -41.97 1.86 -25.21
N LEU A 413 -41.10 2.83 -24.95
CA LEU A 413 -41.36 4.26 -25.19
C LEU A 413 -40.50 4.74 -26.36
N LEU A 414 -41.17 5.30 -27.36
CA LEU A 414 -40.60 5.79 -28.61
C LEU A 414 -40.88 7.30 -28.73
N PRO A 415 -40.12 8.16 -28.02
CA PRO A 415 -40.19 9.60 -28.22
C PRO A 415 -39.77 9.99 -29.65
N ASP A 416 -40.38 11.06 -30.17
CA ASP A 416 -40.18 11.55 -31.54
C ASP A 416 -40.48 10.50 -32.62
N ARG A 417 -41.49 9.65 -32.37
CA ARG A 417 -41.97 8.64 -33.31
C ARG A 417 -43.48 8.71 -33.42
N ASP A 418 -43.96 8.67 -34.66
CA ASP A 418 -45.38 8.66 -34.97
C ASP A 418 -45.91 7.23 -35.13
N GLU A 419 -47.18 7.10 -35.53
CA GLU A 419 -47.82 5.80 -35.73
C GLU A 419 -47.14 4.97 -36.85
N HIS A 420 -46.67 5.60 -37.93
CA HIS A 420 -46.03 4.90 -39.05
C HIS A 420 -44.65 4.34 -38.65
N ALA A 421 -43.84 5.16 -37.98
CA ALA A 421 -42.56 4.72 -37.45
C ALA A 421 -42.73 3.62 -36.39
N THR A 422 -43.76 3.73 -35.56
CA THR A 422 -44.09 2.71 -34.55
C THR A 422 -44.51 1.39 -35.17
N ALA A 423 -45.34 1.42 -36.22
CA ALA A 423 -45.71 0.21 -36.95
C ALA A 423 -44.49 -0.50 -37.56
N SER A 424 -43.48 0.27 -38.00
CA SER A 424 -42.22 -0.29 -38.50
C SER A 424 -41.43 -0.99 -37.38
N VAL A 425 -41.39 -0.42 -36.18
CA VAL A 425 -40.76 -1.05 -35.00
C VAL A 425 -41.50 -2.34 -34.60
N VAL A 426 -42.83 -2.34 -34.62
CA VAL A 426 -43.63 -3.55 -34.34
C VAL A 426 -43.33 -4.65 -35.36
N ALA A 427 -43.32 -4.34 -36.66
CA ALA A 427 -42.97 -5.30 -37.70
C ALA A 427 -41.54 -5.85 -37.53
N GLN A 428 -40.60 -4.99 -37.10
CA GLN A 428 -39.23 -5.42 -36.80
C GLN A 428 -39.19 -6.37 -35.58
N ILE A 429 -39.96 -6.11 -34.53
CA ILE A 429 -40.10 -7.03 -33.38
C ILE A 429 -40.60 -8.39 -33.87
N GLU A 430 -41.66 -8.42 -34.66
CA GLU A 430 -42.23 -9.67 -35.21
C GLU A 430 -41.22 -10.44 -36.05
N GLN A 431 -40.47 -9.75 -36.93
CA GLN A 431 -39.43 -10.36 -37.76
C GLN A 431 -38.29 -10.95 -36.91
N VAL A 432 -37.83 -10.22 -35.88
CA VAL A 432 -36.76 -10.71 -35.00
C VAL A 432 -37.26 -11.91 -34.17
N VAL A 433 -38.52 -11.91 -33.73
CA VAL A 433 -39.14 -13.07 -33.07
C VAL A 433 -39.18 -14.28 -33.99
N GLU A 434 -39.61 -14.11 -35.25
CA GLU A 434 -39.68 -15.21 -36.22
C GLU A 434 -38.29 -15.81 -36.47
N LEU A 435 -37.30 -14.97 -36.78
CA LEU A 435 -35.92 -15.40 -36.97
C LEU A 435 -35.41 -16.13 -35.73
N ASN A 436 -35.64 -15.55 -34.56
CA ASN A 436 -35.19 -16.11 -33.31
C ASN A 436 -35.85 -17.49 -33.03
N ASN A 437 -37.13 -17.68 -33.36
CA ASN A 437 -37.82 -18.97 -33.27
C ASN A 437 -37.35 -20.03 -34.28
N GLN A 438 -36.81 -19.63 -35.43
CA GLN A 438 -36.25 -20.57 -36.40
C GLN A 438 -34.92 -21.18 -35.92
N PHE A 439 -34.10 -20.40 -35.20
CA PHE A 439 -32.74 -20.79 -34.85
C PHE A 439 -32.54 -21.20 -33.39
N TYR A 440 -33.49 -20.89 -32.48
CA TYR A 440 -33.38 -21.31 -31.08
C TYR A 440 -34.18 -22.60 -30.80
N PRO A 441 -33.52 -23.65 -30.28
CA PRO A 441 -34.22 -24.82 -29.76
C PRO A 441 -34.95 -24.46 -28.46
N GLY A 442 -36.20 -24.92 -28.30
CA GLY A 442 -36.98 -24.74 -27.07
C GLY A 442 -38.37 -24.15 -27.31
N ALA A 443 -38.93 -23.52 -26.27
CA ALA A 443 -40.23 -22.86 -26.37
C ALA A 443 -40.20 -21.70 -27.37
N ALA A 444 -41.21 -21.60 -28.22
CA ALA A 444 -41.34 -20.49 -29.15
C ALA A 444 -41.68 -19.19 -28.40
N LEU A 445 -40.98 -18.11 -28.71
CA LEU A 445 -41.35 -16.77 -28.29
C LEU A 445 -42.63 -16.34 -29.02
N ASN A 446 -43.59 -15.82 -28.27
CA ASN A 446 -44.80 -15.24 -28.83
C ASN A 446 -45.22 -14.04 -28.00
N PHE A 447 -45.41 -12.91 -28.67
CA PHE A 447 -45.82 -11.67 -28.03
C PHE A 447 -47.25 -11.31 -28.41
N ALA A 448 -48.03 -10.88 -27.42
CA ALA A 448 -49.19 -10.04 -27.65
C ALA A 448 -48.71 -8.59 -27.66
N ILE A 449 -48.95 -7.85 -28.74
CA ILE A 449 -48.43 -6.49 -28.92
C ILE A 449 -49.61 -5.54 -29.13
N GLY A 450 -49.56 -4.39 -28.45
CA GLY A 450 -50.45 -3.26 -28.68
C GLY A 450 -49.66 -1.97 -28.72
N ALA A 451 -49.89 -1.14 -29.73
CA ALA A 451 -49.20 0.14 -29.89
C ALA A 451 -50.19 1.30 -29.96
N ALA A 452 -49.82 2.46 -29.44
CA ALA A 452 -50.57 3.71 -29.57
C ALA A 452 -49.61 4.92 -29.61
N THR A 453 -50.04 6.03 -30.21
CA THR A 453 -49.22 7.24 -30.38
C THR A 453 -49.92 8.43 -29.72
N CYS A 454 -49.18 9.15 -28.89
CA CYS A 454 -49.61 10.39 -28.24
C CYS A 454 -49.22 11.58 -29.12
N ALA A 455 -50.21 12.31 -29.62
CA ALA A 455 -49.98 13.56 -30.34
C ALA A 455 -49.68 14.73 -29.38
N VAL A 456 -49.23 15.85 -29.94
CA VAL A 456 -48.99 17.09 -29.18
C VAL A 456 -50.32 17.55 -28.55
N GLY A 457 -50.32 17.77 -27.23
CA GLY A 457 -51.48 18.25 -26.48
C GLY A 457 -52.38 17.15 -25.91
N GLU A 458 -52.11 15.88 -26.23
CA GLU A 458 -52.78 14.73 -25.61
C GLU A 458 -52.09 14.31 -24.31
N ARG A 459 -52.79 13.48 -23.51
CA ARG A 459 -52.22 12.92 -22.29
C ARG A 459 -51.56 11.57 -22.57
N LEU A 460 -50.25 11.50 -22.34
CA LEU A 460 -49.47 10.28 -22.54
C LEU A 460 -50.01 9.08 -21.73
N THR A 461 -50.59 9.32 -20.55
CA THR A 461 -51.23 8.29 -19.73
C THR A 461 -52.41 7.62 -20.42
N ASP A 462 -53.16 8.34 -21.27
CA ASP A 462 -54.28 7.77 -22.00
C ASP A 462 -53.79 6.95 -23.20
N THR A 463 -52.67 7.35 -23.80
CA THR A 463 -51.97 6.56 -24.83
C THR A 463 -51.47 5.23 -24.28
N VAL A 464 -50.89 5.22 -23.07
CA VAL A 464 -50.49 3.97 -22.39
C VAL A 464 -51.68 3.02 -22.22
N LYS A 465 -52.83 3.52 -21.76
CA LYS A 465 -54.06 2.71 -21.63
C LYS A 465 -54.55 2.16 -22.97
N GLN A 466 -54.43 2.93 -24.04
CA GLN A 466 -54.80 2.47 -25.39
C GLN A 466 -53.88 1.35 -25.89
N ALA A 467 -52.56 1.50 -25.71
CA ALA A 467 -51.59 0.46 -26.05
C ALA A 467 -51.85 -0.83 -25.27
N ASP A 468 -52.08 -0.73 -23.96
CA ASP A 468 -52.39 -1.86 -23.08
C ASP A 468 -53.70 -2.57 -23.48
N ALA A 469 -54.76 -1.82 -23.78
CA ALA A 469 -56.03 -2.39 -24.24
C ALA A 469 -55.89 -3.15 -25.58
N ARG A 470 -55.07 -2.63 -26.51
CA ARG A 470 -54.75 -3.29 -27.79
C ARG A 470 -53.94 -4.57 -27.58
N MET A 471 -52.96 -4.53 -26.68
CA MET A 471 -52.15 -5.70 -26.30
C MET A 471 -53.03 -6.78 -25.68
N TYR A 472 -53.93 -6.43 -24.75
CA TYR A 472 -54.86 -7.37 -24.15
C TYR A 472 -55.83 -7.99 -25.16
N ALA A 473 -56.29 -7.22 -26.15
CA ALA A 473 -57.07 -7.74 -27.26
C ALA A 473 -56.28 -8.78 -28.08
N ALA A 474 -55.01 -8.51 -28.40
CA ALA A 474 -54.13 -9.45 -29.08
C ALA A 474 -53.90 -10.73 -28.24
N LYS A 475 -53.69 -10.59 -26.92
CA LYS A 475 -53.53 -11.71 -25.98
C LYS A 475 -54.77 -12.62 -25.98
N ARG A 476 -55.97 -12.03 -25.91
CA ARG A 476 -57.23 -12.80 -25.97
C ARG A 476 -57.39 -13.57 -27.27
N ALA A 477 -57.18 -12.91 -28.41
CA ALA A 477 -57.28 -13.55 -29.73
C ALA A 477 -56.31 -14.73 -29.88
N PHE A 478 -55.08 -14.61 -29.35
CA PHE A 478 -54.11 -15.69 -29.33
C PHE A 478 -54.61 -16.93 -28.56
N TYR A 479 -55.11 -16.75 -27.34
CA TYR A 479 -55.60 -17.87 -26.52
C TYR A 479 -56.90 -18.48 -27.05
N GLU A 480 -57.78 -17.70 -27.68
CA GLU A 480 -58.96 -18.21 -28.37
C GLU A 480 -58.58 -19.11 -29.55
N LYS A 481 -57.63 -18.69 -30.39
CA LYS A 481 -57.12 -19.50 -31.49
C LYS A 481 -56.48 -20.80 -31.00
N LEU A 482 -55.67 -20.72 -29.94
CA LEU A 482 -55.02 -21.89 -29.34
C LEU A 482 -56.03 -22.89 -28.78
N ARG A 483 -57.13 -22.42 -28.18
CA ARG A 483 -58.22 -23.29 -27.70
C ARG A 483 -58.93 -23.98 -28.85
N ALA A 484 -59.31 -23.23 -29.89
CA ALA A 484 -59.96 -23.79 -31.08
C ALA A 484 -59.09 -24.85 -31.78
N GLU A 485 -57.77 -24.64 -31.86
CA GLU A 485 -56.84 -25.63 -32.41
C GLU A 485 -56.74 -26.90 -31.55
N ARG A 486 -56.76 -26.77 -30.22
CA ARG A 486 -56.76 -27.93 -29.30
C ARG A 486 -58.06 -28.73 -29.41
N GLU A 487 -59.20 -28.06 -29.57
CA GLU A 487 -60.51 -28.71 -29.77
C GLU A 487 -60.58 -29.46 -31.10
N ARG A 488 -60.05 -28.86 -32.18
CA ARG A 488 -59.94 -29.51 -33.50
C ARG A 488 -58.99 -30.71 -33.53
N ARG A 489 -57.97 -30.76 -32.67
CA ARG A 489 -57.05 -31.91 -32.57
C ARG A 489 -57.59 -33.04 -31.69
N ARG A 490 -58.65 -32.77 -30.91
CA ARG A 490 -59.33 -33.75 -30.03
C ARG A 490 -60.58 -34.36 -30.67
N SER A 491 -61.13 -33.69 -31.69
CA SER A 491 -62.18 -34.22 -32.58
C SER A 491 -61.52 -34.95 -33.74
#